data_AF-A0A2D9IU50-F1
#
_entry.id   AF-A0A2D9IU50-F1
#
_cell.length_a   1.000
_cell.length_b   1.000
_cell.length_c   1.000
_cell.angle_alpha   90.00
_cell.angle_beta   90.00
_cell.angle_gamma   90.00
#
_symmetry.space_group_name_H-M   'P 1'
#
loop_
_entity.id
_entity.type
_entity.pdbx_description
1 polymer ?
#
loop_
_entity_poly.entity_id
_entity_poly.type
_entity_poly.pdbx_seq_one_letter_code
_entity_poly.pdbx_strand_id
1 'polypeptide(L)'
;MYNPYMKKIISYFLYKSTATILFLGALFFYVNTIAQPVNCGGVLTIEPYVVSNPAFNGQDISCGGASDGEVCVNVLAGTGSYSYQWVGGPLTQCYSGVDAGTYTVIVTDLGSGEVCFANIQVNEPAPLTVFTFSITPPTCNTNCDGSGSAIIIGGTAPVDYLWGSGETGFLASSLCVGSNQLTVTDANGCTFDTIFAISTPTPIYPNVDVDSVSCFSFCDGSAESFPSGGNGTPYQFSWVDNSSSLEVSTLSSASGLCAGSYTVTVTDPNLCSDDTTVIIESPTEIVISTVSSDDALCSYSCDGSTTVSASGGTTPYISVEWFDGIIGTGLSTGVTGFTNNTL
;
A
#
# COMPACT_ATOMS: atom_id res chain seq x y z
N MET A 1 -32.02 63.12 5.22
CA MET A 1 -31.07 63.03 6.36
C MET A 1 -30.02 62.01 5.94
N TYR A 2 -28.87 62.49 5.42
CA TYR A 2 -27.60 62.70 6.15
C TYR A 2 -26.76 61.41 6.11
N ASN A 3 -25.49 61.33 5.71
CA ASN A 3 -24.51 62.20 5.03
C ASN A 3 -23.26 61.29 4.83
N PRO A 4 -22.63 61.23 3.64
CA PRO A 4 -21.43 60.43 3.37
C PRO A 4 -20.13 61.15 3.78
N TYR A 5 -19.37 60.63 4.75
CA TYR A 5 -18.01 61.12 5.06
C TYR A 5 -17.14 60.01 5.69
N MET A 6 -16.43 59.26 4.85
CA MET A 6 -15.13 58.66 5.22
C MET A 6 -14.05 59.58 4.67
N LYS A 7 -13.46 60.39 5.56
CA LYS A 7 -12.35 61.29 5.28
C LYS A 7 -11.45 61.33 6.51
N LYS A 8 -10.20 60.87 6.37
CA LYS A 8 -8.93 61.62 6.61
C LYS A 8 -7.78 60.65 6.95
N ILE A 9 -6.74 60.47 6.10
CA ILE A 9 -5.57 61.34 5.70
C ILE A 9 -4.31 60.84 6.45
N ILE A 10 -3.15 60.47 5.84
CA ILE A 10 -2.02 61.25 5.22
C ILE A 10 -1.20 60.25 4.34
N SER A 11 -1.00 60.37 3.01
CA SER A 11 -0.12 61.22 2.16
C SER A 11 1.36 60.81 2.01
N TYR A 12 1.86 60.85 0.74
CA TYR A 12 3.25 60.73 0.20
C TYR A 12 3.83 59.30 0.09
N PHE A 13 4.22 58.74 -1.06
CA PHE A 13 5.04 59.28 -2.16
C PHE A 13 4.58 58.81 -3.55
N LEU A 14 4.66 59.72 -4.52
CA LEU A 14 4.69 59.44 -5.96
C LEU A 14 6.13 59.06 -6.35
N TYR A 15 6.30 57.96 -7.09
CA TYR A 15 7.29 57.94 -8.18
C TYR A 15 6.76 57.12 -9.35
N LYS A 16 6.95 57.68 -10.54
CA LYS A 16 6.38 57.28 -11.84
C LYS A 16 6.99 55.96 -12.34
N SER A 17 6.17 55.12 -12.97
CA SER A 17 6.54 54.50 -14.25
C SER A 17 5.27 54.12 -15.01
N THR A 18 5.05 54.78 -16.14
CA THR A 18 3.98 54.48 -17.09
C THR A 18 4.51 53.48 -18.11
N ALA A 19 3.99 52.26 -18.11
CA ALA A 19 4.18 51.31 -19.20
C ALA A 19 3.11 51.56 -20.28
N THR A 20 3.54 51.94 -21.47
CA THR A 20 2.70 51.96 -22.68
C THR A 20 3.06 50.73 -23.50
N ILE A 21 2.11 49.82 -23.68
CA ILE A 21 2.26 48.58 -24.46
C ILE A 21 2.00 48.92 -25.94
N LEU A 22 3.00 48.72 -26.79
CA LEU A 22 2.85 48.68 -28.26
C LEU A 22 3.28 47.30 -28.74
N PHE A 23 2.34 46.56 -29.34
CA PHE A 23 2.55 45.26 -29.95
C PHE A 23 3.20 45.42 -31.33
N LEU A 24 4.43 44.89 -31.50
CA LEU A 24 5.00 44.45 -32.77
C LEU A 24 6.27 43.60 -32.51
N GLY A 25 6.22 42.30 -32.84
CA GLY A 25 7.39 41.43 -33.07
C GLY A 25 8.26 41.08 -31.85
N ALA A 26 7.89 40.06 -31.09
CA ALA A 26 8.56 39.62 -29.86
C ALA A 26 9.95 39.01 -30.10
N LEU A 27 11.00 39.83 -29.97
CA LEU A 27 12.29 39.44 -29.39
C LEU A 27 12.36 40.13 -28.04
N PHE A 28 11.75 39.51 -27.03
CA PHE A 28 11.65 40.06 -25.69
C PHE A 28 12.78 39.53 -24.81
N PHE A 29 13.89 40.27 -24.75
CA PHE A 29 14.70 40.26 -23.54
C PHE A 29 14.07 41.26 -22.57
N TYR A 30 13.21 40.77 -21.68
CA TYR A 30 12.79 41.54 -20.52
C TYR A 30 13.72 41.19 -19.36
N VAL A 31 14.64 42.11 -19.06
CA VAL A 31 15.45 42.09 -17.84
C VAL A 31 14.50 42.33 -16.67
N ASN A 32 14.10 41.27 -15.96
CA ASN A 32 13.36 41.42 -14.71
C ASN A 32 14.35 41.68 -13.56
N THR A 33 14.08 42.74 -12.82
CA THR A 33 14.96 43.44 -11.87
C THR A 33 16.17 44.11 -12.53
N ILE A 34 15.96 45.35 -13.01
CA ILE A 34 17.06 46.26 -13.29
C ILE A 34 17.73 46.56 -11.94
N ALA A 35 18.84 45.89 -11.63
CA ALA A 35 19.66 46.32 -10.51
C ALA A 35 20.08 47.77 -10.76
N GLN A 36 20.00 48.62 -9.75
CA GLN A 36 20.36 50.03 -9.91
C GLN A 36 21.81 50.12 -10.43
N PRO A 37 22.08 50.96 -11.45
CA PRO A 37 23.43 51.19 -11.92
C PRO A 37 24.38 51.52 -10.77
N VAL A 38 25.51 50.82 -10.70
CA VAL A 38 26.54 51.05 -9.70
C VAL A 38 27.56 52.02 -10.29
N ASN A 39 27.61 53.24 -9.75
CA ASN A 39 28.62 54.24 -10.10
C ASN A 39 29.82 54.11 -9.16
N CYS A 40 31.01 53.90 -9.72
CA CYS A 40 32.20 53.50 -8.97
C CYS A 40 33.32 54.55 -8.93
N GLY A 41 32.97 55.84 -9.02
CA GLY A 41 33.94 56.92 -8.75
C GLY A 41 34.01 58.02 -9.80
N GLY A 42 33.23 57.91 -10.88
CA GLY A 42 33.03 59.02 -11.82
C GLY A 42 32.73 58.56 -13.25
N VAL A 43 33.62 57.77 -13.84
CA VAL A 43 33.57 57.44 -15.28
C VAL A 43 33.06 56.02 -15.53
N LEU A 44 33.32 55.08 -14.62
CA LEU A 44 32.82 53.71 -14.69
C LEU A 44 31.44 53.59 -14.04
N THR A 45 30.45 53.19 -14.83
CA THR A 45 29.11 52.79 -14.35
C THR A 45 28.78 51.42 -14.90
N ILE A 46 28.39 50.49 -14.03
CA ILE A 46 27.99 49.13 -14.42
C ILE A 46 26.55 48.85 -14.02
N GLU A 47 25.90 47.95 -14.75
CA GLU A 47 24.55 47.47 -14.49
C GLU A 47 24.57 45.93 -14.43
N PRO A 48 24.64 45.38 -13.21
CA PRO A 48 24.61 43.94 -13.02
C PRO A 48 23.17 43.42 -13.19
N TYR A 49 22.99 42.25 -13.80
CA TYR A 49 21.66 41.66 -13.97
C TYR A 49 21.72 40.14 -14.02
N VAL A 50 20.60 39.49 -13.70
CA VAL A 50 20.41 38.06 -13.92
C VAL A 50 19.77 37.86 -15.28
N VAL A 51 20.24 36.87 -16.05
CA VAL A 51 19.56 36.44 -17.26
C VAL A 51 18.38 35.57 -16.83
N SER A 52 17.31 36.23 -16.39
CA SER A 52 16.09 35.54 -15.98
C SER A 52 15.48 34.83 -17.19
N ASN A 53 15.23 33.53 -17.07
CA ASN A 53 14.39 32.83 -18.03
C ASN A 53 12.93 33.01 -17.60
N PRO A 54 12.09 33.79 -18.33
CA PRO A 54 10.71 34.00 -17.94
C PRO A 54 9.87 32.72 -17.97
N ALA A 55 10.38 31.62 -18.52
CA ALA A 55 9.78 30.30 -18.37
C ALA A 55 9.86 29.76 -16.92
N PHE A 56 10.86 30.17 -16.13
CA PHE A 56 11.15 29.61 -14.79
C PHE A 56 10.35 30.29 -13.67
N ASN A 57 9.02 30.32 -13.75
CA ASN A 57 8.13 30.81 -12.68
C ASN A 57 8.40 32.21 -12.09
N GLY A 58 9.27 33.00 -12.72
CA GLY A 58 9.74 34.29 -12.19
C GLY A 58 10.96 34.20 -11.26
N GLN A 59 11.57 33.02 -11.09
CA GLN A 59 12.86 32.81 -10.44
C GLN A 59 14.00 32.69 -11.47
N ASP A 60 15.23 32.68 -10.98
CA ASP A 60 16.44 32.71 -11.82
C ASP A 60 16.94 31.32 -12.20
N ILE A 61 16.48 30.29 -11.48
CA ILE A 61 16.87 28.88 -11.62
C ILE A 61 15.62 28.03 -11.89
N SER A 62 15.75 26.97 -12.70
CA SER A 62 14.60 26.13 -13.08
C SER A 62 14.02 25.31 -11.92
N CYS A 63 14.87 24.67 -11.12
CA CYS A 63 14.52 23.77 -10.04
C CYS A 63 15.32 24.08 -8.77
N GLY A 64 14.76 23.82 -7.60
CA GLY A 64 15.53 23.91 -6.35
C GLY A 64 16.75 22.97 -6.40
N GLY A 65 17.94 23.52 -6.25
CA GLY A 65 19.22 22.82 -6.34
C GLY A 65 19.79 22.65 -7.75
N ALA A 66 19.19 23.24 -8.79
CA ALA A 66 19.78 23.26 -10.13
C ALA A 66 20.86 24.35 -10.25
N SER A 67 21.78 24.15 -11.20
CA SER A 67 22.90 25.05 -11.51
C SER A 67 22.74 25.62 -12.93
N ASP A 68 21.58 26.20 -13.24
CA ASP A 68 21.26 26.69 -14.58
C ASP A 68 20.99 28.20 -14.66
N GLY A 69 21.27 28.93 -13.57
CA GLY A 69 21.24 30.38 -13.57
C GLY A 69 22.37 30.98 -14.42
N GLU A 70 22.21 32.25 -14.77
CA GLU A 70 23.26 33.04 -15.43
C GLU A 70 23.24 34.49 -14.92
N VAL A 71 24.41 34.98 -14.51
CA VAL A 71 24.61 36.37 -14.08
C VAL A 71 25.51 37.11 -15.05
N CYS A 72 25.16 38.36 -15.37
CA CYS A 72 25.87 39.18 -16.33
C CYS A 72 26.07 40.60 -15.79
N VAL A 73 26.97 41.35 -16.42
CA VAL A 73 27.17 42.77 -16.13
C VAL A 73 27.32 43.59 -17.41
N ASN A 74 26.52 44.64 -17.54
CA ASN A 74 26.67 45.63 -18.59
C ASN A 74 27.54 46.80 -18.09
N VAL A 75 28.37 47.35 -18.98
CA VAL A 75 29.10 48.59 -18.69
C VAL A 75 28.38 49.73 -19.40
N LEU A 76 27.81 50.66 -18.62
CA LEU A 76 27.02 51.78 -19.11
C LEU A 76 27.86 53.03 -19.39
N ALA A 77 28.96 53.19 -18.66
CA ALA A 77 29.95 54.25 -18.84
C ALA A 77 31.35 53.74 -18.49
N GLY A 78 32.37 54.23 -19.20
CA GLY A 78 33.78 53.83 -19.05
C GLY A 78 34.62 54.22 -20.27
N THR A 79 35.93 53.97 -20.22
CA THR A 79 36.89 54.30 -21.29
C THR A 79 37.70 53.09 -21.75
N GLY A 80 37.58 52.71 -23.02
CA GLY A 80 38.38 51.61 -23.57
C GLY A 80 37.80 50.22 -23.27
N SER A 81 38.68 49.23 -23.11
CA SER A 81 38.30 47.82 -22.86
C SER A 81 38.16 47.53 -21.38
N TYR A 82 37.32 46.54 -21.04
CA TYR A 82 37.04 46.13 -19.67
C TYR A 82 37.56 44.72 -19.40
N SER A 83 37.99 44.46 -18.16
CA SER A 83 38.23 43.10 -17.66
C SER A 83 37.24 42.75 -16.56
N TYR A 84 36.79 41.49 -16.57
CA TYR A 84 35.81 40.96 -15.63
C TYR A 84 36.47 39.91 -14.74
N GLN A 85 36.11 39.89 -13.45
CA GLN A 85 36.51 38.86 -12.53
C GLN A 85 35.37 38.56 -11.56
N TRP A 86 34.79 37.37 -11.67
CA TRP A 86 33.85 36.87 -10.67
C TRP A 86 34.63 36.28 -9.50
N VAL A 87 34.23 36.59 -8.27
CA VAL A 87 34.87 36.00 -7.08
C VAL A 87 34.65 34.49 -7.08
N GLY A 88 35.73 33.73 -7.27
CA GLY A 88 35.68 32.27 -7.40
C GLY A 88 35.14 31.76 -8.74
N GLY A 89 34.99 32.63 -9.74
CA GLY A 89 34.38 32.31 -11.03
C GLY A 89 35.25 32.68 -12.24
N PRO A 90 34.63 32.80 -13.44
CA PRO A 90 35.35 33.05 -14.69
C PRO A 90 35.80 34.51 -14.85
N LEU A 91 36.57 34.76 -15.91
CA LEU A 91 37.03 36.11 -16.33
C LEU A 91 36.20 36.68 -17.48
N THR A 92 34.93 36.29 -17.56
CA THR A 92 33.99 36.64 -18.65
C THR A 92 32.92 37.61 -18.17
N GLN A 93 32.30 38.32 -19.11
CA GLN A 93 31.22 39.27 -18.82
C GLN A 93 30.00 38.61 -18.17
N CYS A 94 29.69 37.38 -18.60
CA CYS A 94 28.63 36.56 -18.04
C CYS A 94 29.21 35.32 -17.38
N TYR A 95 28.55 34.85 -16.32
CA TYR A 95 28.84 33.62 -15.61
C TYR A 95 27.57 32.76 -15.60
N SER A 96 27.57 31.74 -16.45
CA SER A 96 26.48 30.77 -16.60
C SER A 96 26.73 29.50 -15.79
N GLY A 97 25.66 28.74 -15.57
CA GLY A 97 25.72 27.48 -14.83
C GLY A 97 25.86 27.69 -13.33
N VAL A 98 25.29 28.79 -12.81
CA VAL A 98 25.45 29.19 -11.41
C VAL A 98 24.30 28.66 -10.55
N ASP A 99 24.63 28.25 -9.32
CA ASP A 99 23.66 27.86 -8.28
C ASP A 99 22.95 29.08 -7.69
N ALA A 100 21.89 28.85 -6.91
CA ALA A 100 21.26 29.91 -6.11
C ALA A 100 22.26 30.52 -5.14
N GLY A 101 22.33 31.84 -5.06
CA GLY A 101 23.29 32.51 -4.21
C GLY A 101 23.60 33.94 -4.62
N THR A 102 24.58 34.52 -3.93
CA THR A 102 25.05 35.88 -4.22
C THR A 102 26.40 35.84 -4.90
N TYR A 103 26.48 36.43 -6.09
CA TYR A 103 27.68 36.49 -6.92
C TYR A 103 28.25 37.91 -6.92
N THR A 104 29.56 38.00 -6.73
CA THR A 104 30.28 39.28 -6.78
C THR A 104 31.14 39.34 -8.03
N VAL A 105 30.95 40.37 -8.85
CA VAL A 105 31.82 40.69 -9.99
C VAL A 105 32.65 41.92 -9.70
N ILE A 106 33.91 41.87 -10.12
CA ILE A 106 34.83 43.00 -10.17
C ILE A 106 35.04 43.34 -11.65
N VAL A 107 34.71 44.57 -12.03
CA VAL A 107 34.92 45.11 -13.38
C VAL A 107 36.00 46.17 -13.30
N THR A 108 37.05 46.02 -14.10
CA THR A 108 38.11 47.03 -14.22
C THR A 108 38.05 47.68 -15.59
N ASP A 109 37.96 49.00 -15.60
CA ASP A 109 38.18 49.82 -16.79
C ASP A 109 39.70 49.95 -17.02
N LEU A 110 40.19 49.38 -18.12
CA LEU A 110 41.63 49.35 -18.42
C LEU A 110 42.15 50.70 -18.96
N GLY A 111 41.27 51.60 -19.38
CA GLY A 111 41.64 52.94 -19.86
C GLY A 111 41.81 53.93 -18.71
N SER A 112 40.92 53.91 -17.73
CA SER A 112 40.95 54.81 -16.56
C SER A 112 41.64 54.20 -15.34
N GLY A 113 41.70 52.88 -15.24
CA GLY A 113 42.13 52.15 -14.05
C GLY A 113 41.08 52.09 -12.94
N GLU A 114 39.86 52.60 -13.17
CA GLU A 114 38.77 52.51 -12.21
C GLU A 114 38.30 51.06 -12.04
N VAL A 115 37.99 50.69 -10.80
CA VAL A 115 37.51 49.36 -10.43
C VAL A 115 36.13 49.49 -9.82
N CYS A 116 35.20 48.69 -10.30
CA CYS A 116 33.83 48.62 -9.81
C CYS A 116 33.50 47.21 -9.34
N PHE A 117 32.66 47.12 -8.31
CA PHE A 117 32.15 45.84 -7.84
C PHE A 117 30.64 45.87 -7.73
N ALA A 118 30.02 44.73 -8.01
CA ALA A 118 28.58 44.55 -7.91
C ALA A 118 28.27 43.18 -7.32
N ASN A 119 27.18 43.12 -6.55
CA ASN A 119 26.61 41.87 -6.05
C ASN A 119 25.31 41.59 -6.79
N ILE A 120 25.13 40.35 -7.22
CA ILE A 120 23.93 39.85 -7.91
C ILE A 120 23.40 38.68 -7.11
N GLN A 121 22.11 38.70 -6.83
CA GLN A 121 21.45 37.62 -6.11
C GLN A 121 20.64 36.80 -7.10
N VAL A 122 20.92 35.49 -7.14
CA VAL A 122 20.25 34.48 -7.94
C VAL A 122 19.32 33.71 -7.00
N ASN A 123 18.03 33.71 -7.32
CA ASN A 123 16.99 33.01 -6.57
C ASN A 123 16.60 31.69 -7.24
N GLU A 124 16.18 30.71 -6.42
CA GLU A 124 15.59 29.46 -6.91
C GLU A 124 14.17 29.26 -6.37
N PRO A 125 13.34 28.45 -7.06
CA PRO A 125 12.04 28.02 -6.55
C PRO A 125 12.16 27.23 -5.25
N ALA A 126 11.12 27.30 -4.42
CA ALA A 126 10.99 26.37 -3.29
C ALA A 126 10.92 24.92 -3.82
N PRO A 127 11.58 23.94 -3.18
CA PRO A 127 11.55 22.55 -3.64
C PRO A 127 10.14 21.94 -3.52
N LEU A 128 9.82 20.99 -4.39
CA LEU A 128 8.60 20.19 -4.28
C LEU A 128 8.62 19.39 -2.98
N THR A 129 7.55 19.49 -2.18
CA THR A 129 7.42 18.79 -0.89
C THR A 129 5.99 18.31 -0.67
N VAL A 130 5.86 17.15 -0.03
CA VAL A 130 4.55 16.60 0.34
C VAL A 130 4.05 17.31 1.59
N PHE A 131 2.94 18.04 1.46
CA PHE A 131 2.30 18.74 2.58
C PHE A 131 1.36 17.81 3.36
N THR A 132 0.51 17.06 2.66
CA THR A 132 -0.34 16.03 3.27
C THR A 132 -0.28 14.75 2.44
N PHE A 133 -0.30 13.61 3.13
CA PHE A 133 -0.31 12.30 2.51
C PHE A 133 -1.23 11.38 3.32
N SER A 134 -2.17 10.71 2.66
CA SER A 134 -3.03 9.71 3.28
C SER A 134 -3.23 8.52 2.35
N ILE A 135 -3.37 7.34 2.95
CA ILE A 135 -3.57 6.07 2.24
C ILE A 135 -4.66 5.30 2.96
N THR A 136 -5.55 4.67 2.18
CA THR A 136 -6.50 3.66 2.63
C THR A 136 -6.12 2.33 1.95
N PRO A 137 -5.85 1.26 2.71
CA PRO A 137 -5.56 -0.06 2.13
C PRO A 137 -6.72 -0.61 1.28
N PRO A 138 -6.44 -1.53 0.35
CA PRO A 138 -7.45 -2.31 -0.36
C PRO A 138 -8.40 -3.07 0.57
N THR A 139 -9.58 -3.43 0.07
CA THR A 139 -10.56 -4.24 0.81
C THR A 139 -10.04 -5.64 1.13
N CYS A 140 -9.40 -6.28 0.14
CA CYS A 140 -8.81 -7.61 0.22
C CYS A 140 -7.36 -7.61 -0.27
N ASN A 141 -6.56 -8.58 0.15
CA ASN A 141 -5.16 -8.73 -0.28
C ASN A 141 -4.98 -8.84 -1.80
N THR A 142 -5.97 -9.39 -2.51
CA THR A 142 -5.96 -9.58 -3.97
C THR A 142 -6.54 -8.39 -4.74
N ASN A 143 -7.17 -7.45 -4.04
CA ASN A 143 -7.80 -6.30 -4.67
C ASN A 143 -6.80 -5.13 -4.76
N CYS A 144 -7.04 -4.27 -5.74
CA CYS A 144 -6.31 -3.02 -5.93
C CYS A 144 -7.27 -1.84 -5.83
N ASP A 145 -8.20 -1.85 -4.88
CA ASP A 145 -9.17 -0.79 -4.63
C ASP A 145 -8.76 0.12 -3.46
N GLY A 146 -7.48 0.06 -3.07
CA GLY A 146 -6.89 0.99 -2.12
C GLY A 146 -6.82 2.39 -2.71
N SER A 147 -6.89 3.40 -1.85
CA SER A 147 -6.87 4.81 -2.27
C SER A 147 -5.75 5.59 -1.62
N GLY A 148 -5.35 6.68 -2.26
CA GLY A 148 -4.35 7.61 -1.76
C GLY A 148 -4.71 9.04 -2.07
N SER A 149 -4.27 9.96 -1.21
CA SER A 149 -4.31 11.38 -1.50
C SER A 149 -3.00 12.06 -1.12
N ALA A 150 -2.55 12.98 -1.96
CA ALA A 150 -1.34 13.74 -1.75
C ALA A 150 -1.55 15.21 -2.12
N ILE A 151 -1.14 16.13 -1.25
CA ILE A 151 -1.07 17.56 -1.57
C ILE A 151 0.40 17.96 -1.60
N ILE A 152 0.87 18.48 -2.72
CA ILE A 152 2.23 18.98 -2.91
C ILE A 152 2.26 20.50 -2.78
N ILE A 153 3.30 21.02 -2.13
CA ILE A 153 3.63 22.44 -2.08
C ILE A 153 5.06 22.68 -2.59
N GLY A 154 5.36 23.92 -2.96
CA GLY A 154 6.61 24.25 -3.64
C GLY A 154 6.56 23.95 -5.14
N GLY A 155 7.71 24.03 -5.79
CA GLY A 155 7.85 23.96 -7.24
C GLY A 155 7.10 25.05 -7.99
N THR A 156 7.02 24.87 -9.30
CA THR A 156 6.32 25.74 -10.24
C THR A 156 4.96 25.17 -10.64
N ALA A 157 3.88 25.88 -10.37
CA ALA A 157 2.56 25.47 -10.85
C ALA A 157 2.44 25.56 -12.39
N PRO A 158 1.68 24.65 -13.04
CA PRO A 158 0.98 23.49 -12.45
C PRO A 158 1.93 22.35 -12.03
N VAL A 159 1.48 21.57 -11.04
CA VAL A 159 2.16 20.33 -10.61
C VAL A 159 1.32 19.14 -11.08
N ASP A 160 1.93 18.28 -11.87
CA ASP A 160 1.38 17.03 -12.35
C ASP A 160 1.70 15.89 -11.38
N TYR A 161 0.80 14.91 -11.32
CA TYR A 161 0.90 13.74 -10.46
C TYR A 161 0.83 12.48 -11.31
N LEU A 162 1.67 11.50 -10.99
CA LEU A 162 1.66 10.17 -11.57
C LEU A 162 1.82 9.15 -10.45
N TRP A 163 0.76 8.39 -10.19
CA TRP A 163 0.78 7.29 -9.25
C TRP A 163 1.34 6.03 -9.92
N GLY A 164 1.88 5.10 -9.13
CA GLY A 164 2.37 3.81 -9.62
C GLY A 164 1.29 2.95 -10.30
N SER A 165 0.01 3.23 -10.03
CA SER A 165 -1.15 2.66 -10.75
C SER A 165 -1.35 3.24 -12.15
N GLY A 166 -0.66 4.33 -12.51
CA GLY A 166 -0.85 5.09 -13.74
C GLY A 166 -1.92 6.18 -13.63
N GLU A 167 -2.59 6.31 -12.49
CA GLU A 167 -3.55 7.39 -12.23
C GLU A 167 -2.84 8.76 -12.16
N THR A 168 -3.58 9.81 -12.50
CA THR A 168 -3.12 11.21 -12.42
C THR A 168 -4.01 12.04 -11.52
N GLY A 169 -3.46 13.14 -11.02
CA GLY A 169 -4.11 14.03 -10.05
C GLY A 169 -3.80 13.70 -8.59
N PHE A 170 -4.33 14.52 -7.68
CA PHE A 170 -4.03 14.45 -6.25
C PHE A 170 -4.68 13.27 -5.51
N LEU A 171 -5.56 12.51 -6.18
CA LEU A 171 -6.20 11.30 -5.67
C LEU A 171 -5.84 10.11 -6.54
N ALA A 172 -5.69 8.95 -5.92
CA ALA A 172 -5.66 7.64 -6.56
C ALA A 172 -6.63 6.69 -5.85
N SER A 173 -7.12 5.71 -6.58
CA SER A 173 -8.16 4.77 -6.13
C SER A 173 -7.90 3.32 -6.55
N SER A 174 -6.83 3.10 -7.33
CA SER A 174 -6.45 1.79 -7.85
C SER A 174 -5.12 1.30 -7.28
N LEU A 175 -4.87 1.55 -5.99
CA LEU A 175 -3.61 1.19 -5.35
C LEU A 175 -3.66 -0.23 -4.77
N CYS A 176 -2.68 -1.06 -5.09
CA CYS A 176 -2.57 -2.42 -4.58
C CYS A 176 -1.78 -2.49 -3.27
N VAL A 177 -1.93 -3.57 -2.52
CA VAL A 177 -1.05 -3.89 -1.39
C VAL A 177 0.42 -3.95 -1.83
N GLY A 178 1.33 -3.52 -0.97
CA GLY A 178 2.77 -3.55 -1.22
C GLY A 178 3.33 -2.19 -1.60
N SER A 179 4.44 -2.20 -2.34
CA SER A 179 5.18 -0.99 -2.69
C SER A 179 4.49 -0.24 -3.83
N ASN A 180 4.14 1.01 -3.59
CA ASN A 180 3.58 1.95 -4.56
C ASN A 180 4.50 3.18 -4.68
N GLN A 181 4.40 3.88 -5.81
CA GLN A 181 5.17 5.09 -6.07
C GLN A 181 4.23 6.26 -6.34
N LEU A 182 4.66 7.46 -5.98
CA LEU A 182 4.10 8.71 -6.46
C LEU A 182 5.24 9.56 -7.01
N THR A 183 5.12 9.94 -8.27
CA THR A 183 5.97 10.91 -8.94
C THR A 183 5.17 12.18 -9.15
N VAL A 184 5.73 13.32 -8.80
CA VAL A 184 5.14 14.63 -9.10
C VAL A 184 6.13 15.47 -9.88
N THR A 185 5.62 16.19 -10.88
CA THR A 185 6.44 16.98 -11.80
C THR A 185 5.86 18.37 -11.88
N ASP A 186 6.68 19.39 -11.69
CA ASP A 186 6.25 20.78 -11.82
C ASP A 186 6.33 21.27 -13.29
N ALA A 187 5.87 22.49 -13.56
CA ALA A 187 5.84 23.03 -14.91
C ALA A 187 7.23 23.28 -15.53
N ASN A 188 8.28 23.37 -14.70
CA ASN A 188 9.67 23.49 -15.15
C ASN A 188 10.32 22.11 -15.41
N GLY A 189 9.60 21.02 -15.14
CA GLY A 189 10.09 19.65 -15.29
C GLY A 189 10.85 19.13 -14.07
N CYS A 190 10.78 19.82 -12.93
CA CYS A 190 11.38 19.37 -11.68
C CYS A 190 10.55 18.21 -11.12
N THR A 191 11.20 17.11 -10.74
CA THR A 191 10.49 15.92 -10.23
C THR A 191 10.73 15.71 -8.74
N PHE A 192 9.73 15.17 -8.07
CA PHE A 192 9.84 14.58 -6.75
C PHE A 192 9.21 13.19 -6.77
N ASP A 193 9.96 12.20 -6.32
CA ASP A 193 9.55 10.80 -6.28
C ASP A 193 9.51 10.30 -4.84
N THR A 194 8.43 9.60 -4.48
CA THR A 194 8.34 8.89 -3.20
C THR A 194 7.82 7.48 -3.39
N ILE A 195 8.38 6.55 -2.64
CA ILE A 195 7.93 5.16 -2.57
C ILE A 195 7.32 4.96 -1.19
N PHE A 196 6.13 4.35 -1.15
CA PHE A 196 5.40 4.07 0.08
C PHE A 196 4.84 2.66 0.06
N ALA A 197 4.69 2.08 1.25
CA ALA A 197 4.12 0.74 1.40
C ALA A 197 2.65 0.84 1.83
N ILE A 198 1.79 0.06 1.18
CA ILE A 198 0.41 -0.18 1.59
C ILE A 198 0.37 -1.52 2.32
N SER A 199 -0.12 -1.53 3.55
CA SER A 199 -0.24 -2.73 4.37
C SER A 199 -1.26 -3.71 3.78
N THR A 200 -0.99 -5.01 3.94
CA THR A 200 -1.98 -6.08 3.74
C THR A 200 -3.14 -5.90 4.73
N PRO A 201 -4.40 -6.00 4.29
CA PRO A 201 -5.54 -6.24 5.18
C PRO A 201 -5.34 -7.44 6.11
N THR A 202 -6.05 -7.45 7.24
CA THR A 202 -6.03 -8.57 8.20
C THR A 202 -6.54 -9.84 7.51
N PRO A 203 -5.77 -10.96 7.51
CA PRO A 203 -6.23 -12.23 6.93
C PRO A 203 -7.47 -12.79 7.64
N ILE A 204 -8.24 -13.62 6.95
CA ILE A 204 -9.32 -14.42 7.56
C ILE A 204 -8.71 -15.73 8.04
N TYR A 205 -9.05 -16.16 9.25
CA TYR A 205 -8.69 -17.46 9.79
C TYR A 205 -9.96 -18.28 10.01
N PRO A 206 -10.32 -19.19 9.10
CA PRO A 206 -11.52 -20.00 9.19
C PRO A 206 -11.30 -21.17 10.17
N ASN A 207 -11.06 -20.89 11.46
CA ASN A 207 -10.85 -21.94 12.46
C ASN A 207 -12.07 -22.86 12.54
N VAL A 208 -11.84 -24.16 12.74
CA VAL A 208 -12.88 -25.19 12.78
C VAL A 208 -12.60 -26.19 13.90
N ASP A 209 -13.65 -26.53 14.64
CA ASP A 209 -13.70 -27.68 15.56
C ASP A 209 -14.48 -28.80 14.89
N VAL A 210 -14.06 -30.04 15.16
CA VAL A 210 -14.57 -31.25 14.48
C VAL A 210 -14.97 -32.30 15.50
N ASP A 211 -16.16 -32.85 15.31
CA ASP A 211 -16.63 -34.07 15.96
C ASP A 211 -16.74 -35.18 14.90
N SER A 212 -15.93 -36.22 15.06
CA SER A 212 -15.90 -37.38 14.15
C SER A 212 -17.13 -38.28 14.32
N VAL A 213 -17.39 -39.15 13.34
CA VAL A 213 -18.57 -40.03 13.39
C VAL A 213 -18.47 -40.99 14.57
N SER A 214 -19.60 -41.29 15.22
CA SER A 214 -19.61 -42.07 16.47
C SER A 214 -19.32 -43.56 16.26
N CYS A 215 -19.64 -44.09 15.08
CA CYS A 215 -19.50 -45.49 14.71
C CYS A 215 -19.03 -45.65 13.26
N PHE A 216 -18.46 -46.82 12.96
CA PHE A 216 -18.10 -47.18 11.59
C PHE A 216 -19.33 -47.09 10.68
N SER A 217 -19.17 -46.47 9.51
CA SER A 217 -20.22 -46.23 8.51
C SER A 217 -21.39 -45.31 8.93
N PHE A 218 -21.30 -44.62 10.07
CA PHE A 218 -22.28 -43.61 10.45
C PHE A 218 -21.95 -42.27 9.77
N CYS A 219 -22.96 -41.41 9.69
CA CYS A 219 -22.85 -40.05 9.16
C CYS A 219 -23.43 -39.05 10.15
N ASP A 220 -22.99 -39.12 11.39
CA ASP A 220 -23.41 -38.26 12.51
C ASP A 220 -22.32 -37.29 12.96
N GLY A 221 -21.22 -37.18 12.20
CA GLY A 221 -20.16 -36.22 12.45
C GLY A 221 -20.63 -34.78 12.23
N SER A 222 -19.89 -33.84 12.82
CA SER A 222 -20.12 -32.41 12.68
C SER A 222 -18.83 -31.61 12.65
N ALA A 223 -18.92 -30.40 12.08
CA ALA A 223 -17.86 -29.41 12.12
C ALA A 223 -18.47 -28.02 12.37
N GLU A 224 -17.82 -27.22 13.21
CA GLU A 224 -18.24 -25.85 13.52
C GLU A 224 -17.10 -24.88 13.26
N SER A 225 -17.35 -23.86 12.43
CA SER A 225 -16.39 -22.82 12.13
C SER A 225 -16.59 -21.59 13.02
N PHE A 226 -15.50 -21.11 13.62
CA PHE A 226 -15.41 -19.89 14.42
C PHE A 226 -14.33 -18.98 13.83
N PRO A 227 -14.62 -18.32 12.70
CA PRO A 227 -13.64 -17.52 11.98
C PRO A 227 -13.21 -16.28 12.78
N SER A 228 -11.97 -15.86 12.55
CA SER A 228 -11.40 -14.62 13.11
C SER A 228 -10.63 -13.85 12.04
N GLY A 229 -10.33 -12.57 12.30
CA GLY A 229 -9.63 -11.71 11.33
C GLY A 229 -10.56 -11.09 10.29
N GLY A 230 -10.06 -10.86 9.07
CA GLY A 230 -10.81 -10.19 8.00
C GLY A 230 -11.36 -8.81 8.38
N ASN A 231 -12.43 -8.40 7.70
CA ASN A 231 -13.15 -7.14 7.95
C ASN A 231 -14.33 -7.30 8.92
N GLY A 232 -14.23 -8.21 9.89
CA GLY A 232 -15.21 -8.40 10.95
C GLY A 232 -16.47 -9.16 10.53
N THR A 233 -17.55 -8.97 11.30
CA THR A 233 -18.80 -9.76 11.21
C THR A 233 -19.94 -8.99 10.52
N PRO A 234 -20.93 -9.66 9.91
CA PRO A 234 -21.14 -11.11 9.86
C PRO A 234 -20.37 -11.82 8.73
N TYR A 235 -19.88 -13.02 9.00
CA TYR A 235 -19.29 -13.89 7.98
C TYR A 235 -20.36 -14.72 7.26
N GLN A 236 -20.06 -15.08 6.01
CA GLN A 236 -20.80 -16.07 5.23
C GLN A 236 -19.98 -17.36 5.14
N PHE A 237 -20.67 -18.50 5.07
CA PHE A 237 -20.05 -19.83 5.08
C PHE A 237 -20.52 -20.63 3.87
N SER A 238 -19.64 -21.45 3.31
CA SER A 238 -19.97 -22.51 2.35
C SER A 238 -19.15 -23.74 2.68
N TRP A 239 -19.82 -24.84 3.02
CA TRP A 239 -19.21 -26.13 3.31
C TRP A 239 -19.37 -27.04 2.11
N VAL A 240 -18.26 -27.56 1.59
CA VAL A 240 -18.24 -28.46 0.44
C VAL A 240 -17.65 -29.81 0.83
N ASP A 241 -18.32 -30.89 0.44
CA ASP A 241 -17.75 -32.24 0.46
C ASP A 241 -16.78 -32.38 -0.70
N ASN A 242 -15.49 -32.58 -0.39
CA ASN A 242 -14.43 -32.63 -1.40
C ASN A 242 -14.53 -33.83 -2.34
N SER A 243 -15.25 -34.89 -1.96
CA SER A 243 -15.42 -36.08 -2.78
C SER A 243 -16.51 -35.91 -3.86
N SER A 244 -17.60 -35.25 -3.49
CA SER A 244 -18.76 -35.03 -4.37
C SER A 244 -18.77 -33.63 -5.01
N SER A 245 -17.96 -32.70 -4.49
CA SER A 245 -17.98 -31.27 -4.82
C SER A 245 -19.34 -30.61 -4.60
N LEU A 246 -20.16 -31.16 -3.69
CA LEU A 246 -21.48 -30.64 -3.36
C LEU A 246 -21.42 -29.78 -2.09
N GLU A 247 -22.16 -28.68 -2.09
CA GLU A 247 -22.36 -27.86 -0.89
C GLU A 247 -23.29 -28.60 0.09
N VAL A 248 -22.82 -28.79 1.32
CA VAL A 248 -23.52 -29.51 2.39
C VAL A 248 -24.10 -28.58 3.46
N SER A 249 -23.61 -27.33 3.58
CA SER A 249 -24.13 -26.32 4.52
C SER A 249 -23.69 -24.90 4.13
N THR A 250 -24.48 -23.90 4.51
CA THR A 250 -24.17 -22.46 4.44
C THR A 250 -24.19 -21.77 5.81
N LEU A 251 -24.31 -22.56 6.88
CA LEU A 251 -24.27 -22.09 8.26
C LEU A 251 -22.84 -22.17 8.80
N SER A 252 -22.59 -21.54 9.95
CA SER A 252 -21.31 -21.68 10.66
C SER A 252 -21.01 -23.13 11.05
N SER A 253 -22.05 -23.96 11.22
CA SER A 253 -21.95 -25.39 11.51
C SER A 253 -22.43 -26.25 10.34
N ALA A 254 -21.76 -27.38 10.12
CA ALA A 254 -22.22 -28.49 9.28
C ALA A 254 -22.38 -29.75 10.14
N SER A 255 -23.46 -30.49 9.95
CA SER A 255 -23.79 -31.69 10.74
C SER A 255 -24.35 -32.79 9.84
N GLY A 256 -24.36 -34.03 10.33
CA GLY A 256 -24.76 -35.18 9.53
C GLY A 256 -23.68 -35.58 8.50
N LEU A 257 -22.41 -35.29 8.81
CA LEU A 257 -21.28 -35.54 7.94
C LEU A 257 -20.85 -37.00 8.08
N CYS A 258 -20.63 -37.67 6.95
CA CYS A 258 -19.97 -38.98 6.91
C CYS A 258 -18.46 -38.80 7.08
N ALA A 259 -17.74 -39.90 7.29
CA ALA A 259 -16.29 -39.85 7.24
C ALA A 259 -15.80 -39.41 5.85
N GLY A 260 -14.90 -38.43 5.81
CA GLY A 260 -14.52 -37.75 4.59
C GLY A 260 -13.80 -36.44 4.82
N SER A 261 -13.51 -35.74 3.74
CA SER A 261 -12.85 -34.43 3.77
C SER A 261 -13.82 -33.35 3.32
N TYR A 262 -13.89 -32.27 4.12
CA TYR A 262 -14.80 -31.16 3.90
C TYR A 262 -14.04 -29.86 3.95
N THR A 263 -14.32 -28.96 3.01
CA THR A 263 -13.72 -27.62 2.98
C THR A 263 -14.77 -26.59 3.36
N VAL A 264 -14.46 -25.71 4.30
CA VAL A 264 -15.26 -24.53 4.60
C VAL A 264 -14.59 -23.31 3.98
N THR A 265 -15.32 -22.59 3.15
CA THR A 265 -14.96 -21.25 2.71
C THR A 265 -15.70 -20.23 3.56
N VAL A 266 -14.95 -19.30 4.15
CA VAL A 266 -15.49 -18.20 4.95
C VAL A 266 -15.28 -16.89 4.20
N THR A 267 -16.35 -16.13 4.03
CA THR A 267 -16.33 -14.83 3.35
C THR A 267 -16.75 -13.72 4.30
N ASP A 268 -15.97 -12.64 4.36
CA ASP A 268 -16.25 -11.47 5.19
C ASP A 268 -17.22 -10.45 4.50
N PRO A 269 -17.65 -9.39 5.18
CA PRO A 269 -18.54 -8.37 4.60
C PRO A 269 -17.97 -7.60 3.39
N ASN A 270 -16.64 -7.59 3.23
CA ASN A 270 -15.96 -6.96 2.08
C ASN A 270 -15.74 -7.96 0.93
N LEU A 271 -16.33 -9.16 1.02
CA LEU A 271 -16.22 -10.23 0.03
C LEU A 271 -14.81 -10.83 -0.10
N CYS A 272 -13.97 -10.64 0.92
CA CYS A 272 -12.72 -11.37 1.03
C CYS A 272 -13.04 -12.78 1.53
N SER A 273 -12.42 -13.81 0.93
CA SER A 273 -12.63 -15.20 1.33
C SER A 273 -11.32 -15.90 1.64
N ASP A 274 -11.37 -16.81 2.60
CA ASP A 274 -10.34 -17.80 2.86
C ASP A 274 -11.01 -19.14 3.19
N ASP A 275 -10.27 -20.25 3.06
CA ASP A 275 -10.82 -21.58 3.27
C ASP A 275 -9.90 -22.47 4.11
N THR A 276 -10.50 -23.49 4.70
CA THR A 276 -9.74 -24.58 5.34
C THR A 276 -10.42 -25.90 5.09
N THR A 277 -9.62 -26.97 5.05
CA THR A 277 -10.10 -28.33 4.92
C THR A 277 -9.98 -29.06 6.25
N VAL A 278 -11.07 -29.74 6.63
CA VAL A 278 -11.12 -30.65 7.78
C VAL A 278 -11.41 -32.08 7.35
N ILE A 279 -11.09 -33.02 8.23
CA ILE A 279 -11.32 -34.45 8.02
C ILE A 279 -12.24 -34.95 9.14
N ILE A 280 -13.35 -35.55 8.75
CA ILE A 280 -14.21 -36.33 9.64
C ILE A 280 -13.69 -37.76 9.63
N GLU A 281 -13.19 -38.25 10.77
CA GLU A 281 -12.68 -39.61 10.87
C GLU A 281 -13.81 -40.62 11.15
N SER A 282 -13.58 -41.88 10.78
CA SER A 282 -14.44 -43.00 11.19
C SER A 282 -13.66 -43.96 12.08
N PRO A 283 -14.26 -44.48 13.17
CA PRO A 283 -13.73 -45.65 13.84
C PRO A 283 -13.52 -46.79 12.86
N THR A 284 -12.52 -47.64 13.11
CA THR A 284 -12.33 -48.86 12.31
C THR A 284 -13.53 -49.80 12.48
N GLU A 285 -13.81 -50.64 11.48
CA GLU A 285 -14.88 -51.64 11.60
C GLU A 285 -14.57 -52.63 12.72
N ILE A 286 -15.59 -52.99 13.52
CA ILE A 286 -15.44 -54.05 14.53
C ILE A 286 -15.39 -55.40 13.82
N VAL A 287 -14.27 -56.10 13.99
CA VAL A 287 -14.07 -57.45 13.50
C VAL A 287 -14.02 -58.42 14.67
N ILE A 288 -14.94 -59.38 14.70
CA ILE A 288 -14.93 -60.47 15.67
C ILE A 288 -14.17 -61.65 15.05
N SER A 289 -13.20 -62.18 15.78
CA SER A 289 -12.38 -63.32 15.39
C SER A 289 -12.47 -64.40 16.46
N THR A 290 -12.62 -65.66 16.05
CA THR A 290 -12.55 -66.80 16.96
C THR A 290 -11.11 -67.03 17.37
N VAL A 291 -10.86 -67.03 18.67
CA VAL A 291 -9.51 -67.25 19.24
C VAL A 291 -9.28 -68.74 19.47
N SER A 292 -10.26 -69.43 20.05
CA SER A 292 -10.24 -70.88 20.25
C SER A 292 -11.65 -71.44 20.31
N SER A 293 -11.82 -72.71 19.92
CA SER A 293 -13.06 -73.45 20.08
C SER A 293 -12.77 -74.91 20.43
N ASP A 294 -13.53 -75.44 21.38
CA ASP A 294 -13.51 -76.84 21.77
C ASP A 294 -14.88 -77.46 21.46
N ASP A 295 -14.87 -78.52 20.64
CA ASP A 295 -16.09 -79.25 20.28
C ASP A 295 -16.64 -80.02 21.48
N ALA A 296 -17.96 -80.19 21.51
CA ALA A 296 -18.60 -81.05 22.50
C ALA A 296 -18.13 -82.50 22.37
N LEU A 297 -17.80 -83.14 23.49
CA LEU A 297 -17.13 -84.46 23.49
C LEU A 297 -18.04 -85.61 23.02
N CYS A 298 -19.37 -85.43 23.10
CA CYS A 298 -20.38 -86.41 22.72
C CYS A 298 -21.62 -85.72 22.12
N SER A 299 -22.40 -86.42 21.30
CA SER A 299 -23.58 -85.89 20.57
C SER A 299 -24.75 -85.34 21.43
N TYR A 300 -24.63 -85.41 22.76
CA TYR A 300 -25.62 -84.90 23.72
C TYR A 300 -24.96 -84.18 24.91
N SER A 301 -23.66 -83.88 24.83
CA SER A 301 -22.97 -83.07 25.82
C SER A 301 -23.04 -81.60 25.40
N CYS A 302 -23.36 -80.71 26.33
CA CYS A 302 -23.31 -79.26 26.13
C CYS A 302 -22.04 -78.68 26.76
N ASP A 303 -20.89 -79.32 26.56
CA ASP A 303 -19.60 -78.99 27.16
C ASP A 303 -18.61 -78.32 26.20
N GLY A 304 -19.02 -78.07 24.95
CA GLY A 304 -18.24 -77.28 24.01
C GLY A 304 -18.06 -75.84 24.47
N SER A 305 -16.96 -75.21 24.06
CA SER A 305 -16.67 -73.81 24.40
C SER A 305 -16.12 -73.06 23.20
N THR A 306 -16.27 -71.75 23.17
CA THR A 306 -15.58 -70.90 22.20
C THR A 306 -15.19 -69.58 22.84
N THR A 307 -14.07 -69.04 22.42
CA THR A 307 -13.60 -67.71 22.81
C THR A 307 -13.42 -66.86 21.57
N VAL A 308 -13.75 -65.58 21.67
CA VAL A 308 -13.58 -64.60 20.59
C VAL A 308 -12.77 -63.41 21.07
N SER A 309 -12.11 -62.76 20.13
CA SER A 309 -11.52 -61.43 20.28
C SER A 309 -12.21 -60.48 19.31
N ALA A 310 -12.52 -59.27 19.79
CA ALA A 310 -12.92 -58.16 18.95
C ALA A 310 -11.73 -57.23 18.72
N SER A 311 -11.60 -56.71 17.51
CA SER A 311 -10.67 -55.63 17.17
C SER A 311 -11.41 -54.54 16.39
N GLY A 312 -10.96 -53.30 16.51
CA GLY A 312 -11.56 -52.13 15.83
C GLY A 312 -12.64 -51.42 16.65
N GLY A 313 -13.42 -50.53 16.04
CA GLY A 313 -14.39 -49.69 16.75
C GLY A 313 -13.76 -48.76 17.79
N THR A 314 -14.57 -48.34 18.77
CA THR A 314 -14.14 -47.52 19.91
C THR A 314 -14.14 -48.37 21.19
N THR A 315 -13.00 -48.43 21.88
CA THR A 315 -12.86 -49.15 23.14
C THR A 315 -13.27 -48.28 24.34
N PRO A 316 -13.80 -48.86 25.43
CA PRO A 316 -13.92 -50.29 25.73
C PRO A 316 -15.19 -50.96 25.16
N TYR A 317 -15.13 -52.26 24.87
CA TYR A 317 -16.30 -53.05 24.49
C TYR A 317 -17.11 -53.46 25.72
N ILE A 318 -18.43 -53.24 25.71
CA ILE A 318 -19.26 -53.41 26.91
C ILE A 318 -19.83 -54.83 27.02
N SER A 319 -20.12 -55.51 25.90
CA SER A 319 -20.65 -56.88 25.90
C SER A 319 -20.35 -57.61 24.59
N VAL A 320 -20.33 -58.94 24.67
CA VAL A 320 -20.42 -59.85 23.53
C VAL A 320 -21.65 -60.72 23.77
N GLU A 321 -22.53 -60.83 22.79
CA GLU A 321 -23.74 -61.66 22.87
C GLU A 321 -23.66 -62.84 21.90
N TRP A 322 -24.10 -64.01 22.36
CA TRP A 322 -24.05 -65.27 21.63
C TRP A 322 -25.46 -65.76 21.30
N PHE A 323 -25.66 -66.30 20.09
CA PHE A 323 -26.96 -66.79 19.60
C PHE A 323 -26.85 -68.21 19.03
N ASP A 324 -27.84 -69.08 19.30
CA ASP A 324 -27.84 -70.51 18.95
C ASP A 324 -28.32 -70.82 17.52
N GLY A 325 -28.23 -69.86 16.59
CA GLY A 325 -28.60 -70.06 15.17
C GLY A 325 -30.08 -70.37 14.86
N ILE A 326 -30.91 -70.71 15.85
CA ILE A 326 -32.35 -70.94 15.72
C ILE A 326 -33.08 -69.64 16.15
N ILE A 327 -33.36 -68.78 15.17
CA ILE A 327 -34.23 -67.59 15.24
C ILE A 327 -34.16 -66.80 16.56
N GLY A 328 -33.18 -65.88 16.66
CA GLY A 328 -33.33 -64.59 17.34
C GLY A 328 -33.64 -64.58 18.85
N THR A 329 -33.70 -65.72 19.53
CA THR A 329 -33.73 -65.76 20.99
C THR A 329 -32.31 -65.91 21.50
N GLY A 330 -31.81 -64.93 22.26
CA GLY A 330 -30.54 -65.05 22.97
C GLY A 330 -30.52 -66.34 23.79
N LEU A 331 -29.32 -66.90 23.99
CA LEU A 331 -29.14 -68.22 24.61
C LEU A 331 -30.03 -68.37 25.86
N SER A 332 -31.05 -69.23 25.73
CA SER A 332 -31.78 -69.73 26.88
C SER A 332 -30.79 -70.46 27.78
N THR A 333 -31.03 -70.37 29.09
CA THR A 333 -30.17 -70.73 30.24
C THR A 333 -29.79 -72.21 30.36
N GLY A 334 -29.51 -72.90 29.25
CA GLY A 334 -29.10 -74.31 29.19
C GLY A 334 -27.83 -74.60 28.39
N VAL A 335 -27.18 -73.60 27.77
CA VAL A 335 -25.86 -73.76 27.15
C VAL A 335 -24.79 -73.21 28.10
N THR A 336 -24.14 -74.10 28.84
CA THR A 336 -23.02 -73.76 29.72
C THR A 336 -21.71 -74.03 28.99
N GLY A 337 -20.99 -72.99 28.58
CA GLY A 337 -19.69 -73.16 27.89
C GLY A 337 -19.19 -71.89 27.20
N PHE A 338 -20.07 -70.96 26.87
CA PHE A 338 -19.69 -69.61 26.43
C PHE A 338 -19.58 -68.71 27.65
N THR A 339 -18.37 -68.54 28.18
CA THR A 339 -18.13 -67.46 29.13
C THR A 339 -18.30 -66.15 28.37
N ASN A 340 -19.26 -65.32 28.80
CA ASN A 340 -19.21 -63.89 28.50
C ASN A 340 -17.90 -63.36 29.09
N ASN A 341 -16.87 -63.28 28.27
CA ASN A 341 -15.71 -62.50 28.62
C ASN A 341 -16.09 -61.04 28.41
N THR A 342 -16.25 -60.32 29.51
CA THR A 342 -16.03 -58.88 29.52
C THR A 342 -14.61 -58.64 29.02
N LEU A 343 -14.47 -57.96 27.89
CA LEU A 343 -13.19 -57.44 27.43
C LEU A 343 -12.80 -56.20 28.23
#